data_AF-A0AAN6BZJ5-F1
#
_entry.id   AF-A0AAN6BZJ5-F1
#
_cell.length_a   1.000
_cell.length_b   1.000
_cell.length_c   1.000
_cell.angle_alpha   90.00
_cell.angle_beta   90.00
_cell.angle_gamma   90.00
#
_symmetry.space_group_name_H-M   'P 1'
#
loop_
_entity.id
_entity.type
_entity.pdbx_description
1 polymer ?
#
loop_
_entity_poly.entity_id
_entity_poly.type
_entity_poly.pdbx_seq_one_letter_code
_entity_poly.pdbx_strand_id
1 'polypeptide(L)'
;MAAFFFKTALCASLLCIQASAAVDRTNAVISVLEQHKDLTSFYQLFTSTGHGSGIPEPAFEARFNDNNKDDEFTILAPTNEAIAKVPGLAQKLTSPAGYPLLAALLRTHILPGKLSPQQLYGKSIRAIEGFSIDISASGVITTNTNMMSLTDSDVRAGMQAKLLRDRRGNLIRIPATNGAVYMVDNIFDPMITYFGEDAPDNESLPAIKRSPSKTMKDILAADLDTLRARELLRMHAPRFLYDRLNTKLAGKDNSKVVFLVPSNEALKLFTKKAEEQSNADITKFFLAAGYGTMDGKNIKGRAGFTLEVEGGRVMNAKVEKRECGSNGCIWRIGRVIDSVYGLL
;
A
#
# COMPACT_ATOMS: atom_id res chain seq x y z
N MET A 1 26.97 57.10 22.81
CA MET A 1 26.84 56.65 24.21
C MET A 1 26.49 55.17 24.16
N ALA A 2 27.49 54.28 24.18
CA ALA A 2 28.05 53.64 25.39
C ALA A 2 27.07 52.59 25.97
N ALA A 3 27.41 51.34 26.26
CA ALA A 3 28.65 50.57 26.15
C ALA A 3 28.31 49.07 26.31
N PHE A 4 29.20 48.23 25.78
CA PHE A 4 29.50 46.84 26.13
C PHE A 4 29.00 46.34 27.50
N PHE A 5 28.57 45.07 27.56
CA PHE A 5 29.18 44.07 28.44
C PHE A 5 28.95 42.64 27.93
N PHE A 6 30.00 42.05 27.37
CA PHE A 6 30.23 40.62 27.28
C PHE A 6 30.30 40.05 28.70
N LYS A 7 29.55 38.99 29.00
CA LYS A 7 29.90 38.07 30.09
C LYS A 7 29.89 36.64 29.56
N THR A 8 31.10 36.12 29.45
CA THR A 8 31.50 34.74 29.26
C THR A 8 30.74 33.78 30.17
N ALA A 9 30.08 32.79 29.58
CA ALA A 9 29.79 31.52 30.24
C ALA A 9 30.37 30.42 29.34
N LEU A 10 31.63 30.09 29.63
CA LEU A 10 32.32 28.90 29.18
C LEU A 10 31.67 27.70 29.89
N CYS A 11 30.56 27.19 29.37
CA CYS A 11 30.00 25.94 29.86
C CYS A 11 30.57 24.83 28.98
N ALA A 12 31.51 24.08 29.55
CA ALA A 12 32.11 22.91 28.94
C ALA A 12 31.01 22.03 28.34
N SER A 13 31.01 21.95 27.01
CA SER A 13 30.31 20.92 26.27
C SER A 13 30.98 19.59 26.62
N LEU A 14 30.56 18.98 27.74
CA LEU A 14 30.69 17.55 27.90
C LEU A 14 29.91 16.95 26.73
N LEU A 15 30.68 16.49 25.75
CA LEU A 15 30.30 15.47 24.80
C LEU A 15 29.66 14.31 25.58
N CYS A 16 28.34 14.31 25.72
CA CYS A 16 27.63 13.04 25.77
C CYS A 16 27.71 12.44 24.37
N ILE A 17 28.88 11.89 24.02
CA ILE A 17 28.92 10.75 23.10
C ILE A 17 28.26 9.63 23.91
N GLN A 18 26.93 9.55 23.88
CA GLN A 18 26.31 8.26 24.06
C GLN A 18 26.80 7.44 22.86
N ALA A 19 27.81 6.61 23.09
CA ALA A 19 28.13 5.55 22.15
C ALA A 19 26.85 4.70 22.06
N SER A 20 26.05 4.90 21.01
CA SER A 20 24.98 3.97 20.70
C SER A 20 25.64 2.60 20.55
N ALA A 21 25.20 1.61 21.32
CA ALA A 21 25.69 0.25 21.17
C ALA A 21 25.62 -0.15 19.68
N ALA A 22 26.64 -0.86 19.20
CA ALA A 22 26.64 -1.34 17.83
C ALA A 22 25.42 -2.25 17.61
N VAL A 23 24.68 -2.05 16.52
CA VAL A 23 23.52 -2.88 16.17
C VAL A 23 23.99 -4.31 15.94
N ASP A 24 23.49 -5.28 16.72
CA ASP A 24 23.76 -6.70 16.52
C ASP A 24 22.73 -7.28 15.55
N ARG A 25 23.19 -7.77 14.40
CA ARG A 25 22.33 -8.36 13.36
C ARG A 25 22.59 -9.85 13.19
N THR A 26 23.42 -10.45 14.03
CA THR A 26 23.85 -11.84 13.86
C THR A 26 22.64 -12.77 13.88
N ASN A 27 22.35 -13.37 12.73
CA ASN A 27 21.22 -14.27 12.50
C ASN A 27 19.84 -13.65 12.86
N ALA A 28 19.70 -12.33 12.76
CA ALA A 28 18.42 -11.64 12.91
C ALA A 28 17.50 -11.90 11.70
N VAL A 29 16.19 -11.71 11.85
CA VAL A 29 15.19 -12.19 10.87
C VAL A 29 15.38 -11.69 9.44
N ILE A 30 15.81 -10.44 9.21
CA ILE A 30 16.08 -9.95 7.85
C ILE A 30 17.42 -10.48 7.33
N SER A 31 18.45 -10.55 8.19
CA SER A 31 19.73 -11.17 7.84
C SER A 31 19.60 -12.66 7.46
N VAL A 32 18.62 -13.38 8.04
CA VAL A 32 18.28 -14.74 7.61
C VAL A 32 17.78 -14.78 6.16
N LEU A 33 17.01 -13.77 5.72
CA LEU A 33 16.53 -13.70 4.33
C LEU A 33 17.69 -13.51 3.34
N GLU A 34 18.68 -12.70 3.70
CA GLU A 34 19.89 -12.47 2.90
C GLU A 34 20.72 -13.74 2.73
N GLN A 35 20.88 -14.50 3.82
CA GLN A 35 21.78 -15.66 3.86
C GLN A 35 21.14 -16.93 3.31
N HIS A 36 19.81 -17.03 3.31
CA HIS A 36 19.11 -18.21 2.84
C HIS A 36 18.93 -18.19 1.32
N LYS A 37 19.52 -19.17 0.62
CA LYS A 37 19.59 -19.25 -0.85
C LYS A 37 18.24 -19.11 -1.58
N ASP A 38 17.14 -19.53 -0.95
CA ASP A 38 15.80 -19.53 -1.54
C ASP A 38 14.98 -18.26 -1.24
N LEU A 39 15.56 -17.29 -0.50
CA LEU A 39 14.86 -16.07 -0.04
C LEU A 39 15.54 -14.76 -0.48
N THR A 40 16.63 -14.85 -1.24
CA THR A 40 17.42 -13.69 -1.65
C THR A 40 16.64 -12.68 -2.50
N SER A 41 15.69 -13.12 -3.33
CA SER A 41 14.82 -12.22 -4.11
C SER A 41 13.85 -11.44 -3.21
N PHE A 42 13.36 -12.05 -2.12
CA PHE A 42 12.53 -11.34 -1.16
C PHE A 42 13.36 -10.35 -0.35
N TYR A 43 14.57 -10.71 0.08
CA TYR A 43 15.52 -9.79 0.72
C TYR A 43 15.83 -8.57 -0.16
N GLN A 44 16.02 -8.76 -1.47
CA GLN A 44 16.28 -7.67 -2.42
C GLN A 44 15.17 -6.60 -2.43
N LEU A 45 13.92 -6.97 -2.13
CA LEU A 45 12.84 -5.99 -1.99
C LEU A 45 13.06 -5.07 -0.78
N PHE A 46 13.58 -5.60 0.34
CA PHE A 46 13.96 -4.78 1.50
C PHE A 46 15.09 -3.81 1.14
N THR A 47 16.16 -4.29 0.50
CA THR A 47 17.30 -3.42 0.11
C THR A 47 16.91 -2.38 -0.95
N SER A 48 15.79 -2.60 -1.65
CA SER A 48 15.26 -1.65 -2.63
C SER A 48 14.41 -0.54 -1.99
N THR A 49 13.97 -0.70 -0.73
CA THR A 49 13.38 0.40 0.04
C THR A 49 14.48 1.39 0.39
N GLY A 50 14.31 2.71 0.18
CA GLY A 50 15.37 3.69 0.44
C GLY A 50 15.86 4.49 -0.79
N HIS A 51 14.98 4.73 -1.77
CA HIS A 51 15.21 5.65 -2.90
C HIS A 51 16.39 5.26 -3.82
N GLY A 52 16.64 3.95 -4.01
CA GLY A 52 17.61 3.46 -4.99
C GLY A 52 19.07 3.42 -4.51
N SER A 53 19.33 3.61 -3.22
CA SER A 53 20.68 3.50 -2.64
C SER A 53 21.11 2.06 -2.32
N GLY A 54 20.23 1.07 -2.44
CA GLY A 54 20.52 -0.32 -2.06
C GLY A 54 20.65 -0.54 -0.55
N ILE A 55 20.43 0.50 0.25
CA ILE A 55 20.39 0.44 1.70
C ILE A 55 18.92 0.26 2.07
N PRO A 56 18.52 -0.82 2.76
CA PRO A 56 17.17 -0.96 3.26
C PRO A 56 16.75 0.32 3.97
N GLU A 57 15.49 0.74 3.81
CA GLU A 57 14.97 1.89 4.53
C GLU A 57 15.39 1.72 6.00
N PRO A 58 16.13 2.68 6.59
CA PRO A 58 16.69 2.50 7.92
C PRO A 58 15.65 2.04 8.95
N ALA A 59 14.35 2.33 8.72
CA ALA A 59 13.26 1.83 9.53
C ALA A 59 13.10 0.31 9.51
N PHE A 60 13.28 -0.43 8.42
CA PHE A 60 13.13 -1.90 8.44
C PHE A 60 14.28 -2.56 9.20
N GLU A 61 15.51 -2.25 8.83
CA GLU A 61 16.70 -2.82 9.49
C GLU A 61 16.73 -2.41 10.97
N ALA A 62 16.55 -1.12 11.28
CA ALA A 62 16.57 -0.67 12.67
C ALA A 62 15.41 -1.22 13.49
N ARG A 63 14.25 -1.52 12.88
CA ARG A 63 13.07 -1.99 13.63
C ARG A 63 13.03 -3.50 13.77
N PHE A 64 13.39 -4.25 12.73
CA PHE A 64 13.17 -5.70 12.67
C PHE A 64 14.46 -6.52 12.69
N ASN A 65 15.63 -5.89 12.50
CA ASN A 65 16.90 -6.58 12.34
C ASN A 65 17.96 -6.12 13.36
N ASP A 66 17.56 -5.99 14.63
CA ASP A 66 18.42 -5.58 15.74
C ASP A 66 18.17 -6.48 16.95
N ASN A 67 19.13 -7.34 17.28
CA ASN A 67 19.08 -8.26 18.42
C ASN A 67 19.29 -7.55 19.77
N ASN A 68 19.73 -6.29 19.78
CA ASN A 68 19.82 -5.51 21.02
C ASN A 68 18.44 -5.09 21.53
N LYS A 69 17.37 -5.33 20.76
CA LYS A 69 15.99 -5.06 21.13
C LYS A 69 15.32 -6.35 21.56
N ASP A 70 14.44 -6.25 22.55
CA ASP A 70 13.64 -7.38 23.05
C ASP A 70 12.45 -7.73 22.12
N ASP A 71 12.27 -6.98 21.03
CA ASP A 71 11.20 -7.23 20.06
C ASP A 71 11.50 -8.48 19.21
N GLU A 72 10.54 -9.40 19.19
CA GLU A 72 10.61 -10.60 18.35
C GLU A 72 9.65 -10.53 17.16
N PHE A 73 10.03 -11.18 16.05
CA PHE A 73 9.25 -11.17 14.82
C PHE A 73 9.17 -12.54 14.14
N THR A 74 8.10 -12.74 13.37
CA THR A 74 7.97 -13.88 12.46
C THR A 74 7.75 -13.38 11.04
N ILE A 75 8.63 -13.77 10.12
CA ILE A 75 8.49 -13.42 8.69
C ILE A 75 7.87 -14.59 7.94
N LEU A 76 6.78 -14.34 7.23
CA LEU A 76 6.22 -15.24 6.23
C LEU A 76 6.89 -14.87 4.90
N ALA A 77 7.95 -15.57 4.51
CA ALA A 77 8.84 -15.17 3.42
C ALA A 77 8.49 -15.86 2.11
N PRO A 78 8.06 -15.13 1.06
CA PRO A 78 7.92 -15.68 -0.28
C PRO A 78 9.27 -16.18 -0.79
N THR A 79 9.28 -17.36 -1.39
CA THR A 79 10.51 -17.91 -1.99
C THR A 79 10.91 -17.15 -3.25
N ASN A 80 12.13 -17.39 -3.73
CA ASN A 80 12.56 -16.90 -5.03
C ASN A 80 11.60 -17.34 -6.16
N GLU A 81 11.09 -18.58 -6.09
CA GLU A 81 10.07 -19.07 -7.03
C GLU A 81 8.74 -18.31 -6.88
N ALA A 82 8.34 -17.96 -5.66
CA ALA A 82 7.15 -17.14 -5.41
C ALA A 82 7.29 -15.74 -6.01
N ILE A 83 8.44 -15.08 -5.79
CA ILE A 83 8.72 -13.76 -6.36
C ILE A 83 8.79 -13.81 -7.90
N ALA A 84 9.35 -14.89 -8.47
CA ALA A 84 9.46 -15.06 -9.92
C ALA A 84 8.10 -15.17 -10.63
N LYS A 85 7.02 -15.56 -9.93
CA LYS A 85 5.66 -15.58 -10.48
C LYS A 85 5.12 -14.17 -10.79
N VAL A 86 5.71 -13.14 -10.19
CA VAL A 86 5.27 -11.75 -10.35
C VAL A 86 6.34 -10.90 -11.06
N PRO A 87 6.52 -11.08 -12.37
CA PRO A 87 7.50 -10.30 -13.12
C PRO A 87 7.12 -8.81 -13.12
N GLY A 88 8.12 -7.94 -12.96
CA GLY A 88 7.93 -6.48 -12.95
C GLY A 88 7.50 -5.88 -11.61
N LEU A 89 7.29 -6.71 -10.57
CA LEU A 89 7.00 -6.24 -9.21
C LEU A 89 8.01 -5.20 -8.73
N ALA A 90 9.29 -5.58 -8.76
CA ALA A 90 10.39 -4.73 -8.30
C ALA A 90 10.39 -3.41 -9.07
N GLN A 91 10.28 -3.43 -10.40
CA GLN A 91 10.30 -2.20 -11.21
C GLN A 91 9.15 -1.25 -10.84
N LYS A 92 7.93 -1.76 -10.67
CA LYS A 92 6.76 -0.93 -10.33
C LYS A 92 6.85 -0.38 -8.91
N LEU A 93 7.18 -1.24 -7.95
CA LEU A 93 7.17 -0.91 -6.52
C LEU A 93 8.42 -0.16 -6.03
N THR A 94 9.51 -0.15 -6.80
CA THR A 94 10.72 0.63 -6.50
C THR A 94 10.74 2.00 -7.18
N SER A 95 9.65 2.39 -7.86
CA SER A 95 9.48 3.77 -8.31
C SER A 95 9.18 4.70 -7.13
N PRO A 96 9.43 6.02 -7.24
CA PRO A 96 9.08 6.98 -6.18
C PRO A 96 7.62 6.90 -5.72
N ALA A 97 6.70 6.61 -6.65
CA ALA A 97 5.29 6.44 -6.37
C ALA A 97 4.95 5.04 -5.80
N GLY A 98 5.79 4.04 -6.07
CA GLY A 98 5.63 2.67 -5.61
C GLY A 98 6.21 2.40 -4.22
N TYR A 99 7.16 3.20 -3.72
CA TYR A 99 7.81 2.92 -2.43
C TYR A 99 6.85 2.78 -1.24
N PRO A 100 5.80 3.60 -1.08
CA PRO A 100 4.86 3.39 0.01
C PRO A 100 4.12 2.05 -0.09
N LEU A 101 3.80 1.61 -1.31
CA LEU A 101 3.19 0.31 -1.58
C LEU A 101 4.16 -0.83 -1.27
N LEU A 102 5.44 -0.68 -1.65
CA LEU A 102 6.49 -1.65 -1.32
C LEU A 102 6.63 -1.83 0.18
N ALA A 103 6.69 -0.72 0.93
CA ALA A 103 6.83 -0.77 2.38
C ALA A 103 5.61 -1.45 3.04
N ALA A 104 4.39 -1.14 2.59
CA ALA A 104 3.18 -1.80 3.07
C ALA A 104 3.22 -3.31 2.77
N LEU A 105 3.59 -3.69 1.55
CA LEU A 105 3.78 -5.08 1.14
C LEU A 105 4.81 -5.80 2.00
N LEU A 106 5.94 -5.19 2.34
CA LEU A 106 6.95 -5.86 3.15
C LEU A 106 6.47 -6.05 4.60
N ARG A 107 5.86 -5.03 5.21
CA ARG A 107 5.29 -5.14 6.57
C ARG A 107 4.13 -6.13 6.66
N THR A 108 3.47 -6.42 5.55
CA THR A 108 2.43 -7.45 5.42
C THR A 108 2.98 -8.84 5.70
N HIS A 109 4.24 -9.10 5.38
CA HIS A 109 4.87 -10.39 5.61
C HIS A 109 5.47 -10.53 7.02
N ILE A 110 5.36 -9.51 7.88
CA ILE A 110 5.95 -9.51 9.22
C ILE A 110 4.84 -9.60 10.26
N LEU A 111 4.92 -10.62 11.11
CA LEU A 111 4.06 -10.84 12.27
C LEU A 111 4.82 -10.51 13.57
N PRO A 112 4.14 -9.99 14.59
CA PRO A 112 4.74 -9.80 15.91
C PRO A 112 4.96 -11.15 16.63
N GLY A 113 6.09 -11.25 17.33
CA GLY A 113 6.47 -12.39 18.17
C GLY A 113 7.23 -13.49 17.42
N LYS A 114 7.95 -14.32 18.18
CA LYS A 114 8.61 -15.54 17.69
C LYS A 114 7.64 -16.72 17.71
N LEU A 115 6.85 -16.84 16.65
CA LEU A 115 5.77 -17.81 16.57
C LEU A 115 6.31 -19.21 16.27
N SER A 116 5.75 -20.20 16.96
CA SER A 116 5.91 -21.62 16.68
C SER A 116 4.91 -22.07 15.60
N PRO A 117 5.12 -23.24 14.96
CA PRO A 117 4.15 -23.79 14.02
C PRO A 117 2.71 -23.88 14.59
N GLN A 118 2.58 -24.25 15.86
CA GLN A 118 1.29 -24.39 16.54
C GLN A 118 0.61 -23.04 16.80
N GLN A 119 1.40 -21.97 16.96
CA GLN A 119 0.88 -20.61 17.12
C GLN A 119 0.43 -19.99 15.80
N LEU A 120 0.90 -20.50 14.65
CA LEU A 120 0.44 -20.05 13.33
C LEU A 120 -0.93 -20.65 12.98
N TYR A 121 -1.11 -21.96 13.15
CA TYR A 121 -2.30 -22.65 12.65
C TYR A 121 -3.61 -22.32 13.37
N GLY A 122 -4.67 -22.15 12.59
CA GLY A 122 -6.02 -21.91 13.09
C GLY A 122 -6.16 -20.58 13.82
N LYS A 123 -5.25 -19.63 13.53
CA LYS A 123 -5.23 -18.30 14.15
C LYS A 123 -5.39 -17.21 13.09
N SER A 124 -6.03 -16.14 13.53
CA SER A 124 -6.02 -14.84 12.89
C SER A 124 -4.98 -14.00 13.60
N ILE A 125 -3.89 -13.64 12.90
CA ILE A 125 -2.75 -12.93 13.48
C ILE A 125 -2.62 -11.58 12.79
N ARG A 126 -2.57 -10.51 13.58
CA ARG A 126 -2.41 -9.17 13.04
C ARG A 126 -0.96 -8.94 12.60
N ALA A 127 -0.75 -8.75 11.30
CA ALA A 127 0.54 -8.36 10.75
C ALA A 127 0.93 -6.95 11.19
N ILE A 128 2.23 -6.61 11.07
CA ILE A 128 2.76 -5.31 11.47
C ILE A 128 2.12 -4.16 10.67
N GLU A 129 1.81 -4.38 9.40
CA GLU A 129 1.07 -3.39 8.59
C GLU A 129 -0.35 -3.12 9.13
N GLY A 130 -0.93 -4.11 9.81
CA GLY A 130 -2.13 -3.94 10.63
C GLY A 130 -3.36 -4.74 10.21
N PHE A 131 -3.31 -5.48 9.10
CA PHE A 131 -4.36 -6.42 8.70
C PHE A 131 -4.16 -7.79 9.36
N SER A 132 -5.22 -8.60 9.37
CA SER A 132 -5.17 -9.97 9.88
C SER A 132 -4.80 -10.97 8.79
N ILE A 133 -3.89 -11.87 9.13
CA ILE A 133 -3.52 -13.07 8.39
C ILE A 133 -4.19 -14.25 9.07
N ASP A 134 -5.06 -14.93 8.34
CA ASP A 134 -5.68 -16.17 8.76
C ASP A 134 -4.92 -17.33 8.14
N ILE A 135 -4.43 -18.24 8.99
CA ILE A 135 -3.69 -19.42 8.55
C ILE A 135 -4.50 -20.65 8.93
N SER A 136 -5.00 -21.38 7.94
CA SER A 136 -5.77 -22.60 8.15
C SER A 136 -4.89 -23.73 8.70
N ALA A 137 -5.50 -24.78 9.25
CA ALA A 137 -4.76 -25.97 9.70
C ALA A 137 -3.95 -26.67 8.58
N SER A 138 -4.33 -26.48 7.31
CA SER A 138 -3.58 -27.00 6.16
C SER A 138 -2.42 -26.09 5.73
N GLY A 139 -2.27 -24.92 6.36
CA GLY A 139 -1.26 -23.91 6.05
C GLY A 139 -1.66 -22.98 4.91
N VAL A 140 -2.94 -22.97 4.51
CA VAL A 140 -3.47 -21.98 3.56
C VAL A 140 -3.56 -20.64 4.27
N ILE A 141 -3.03 -19.62 3.62
CA ILE A 141 -3.04 -18.24 4.08
C ILE A 141 -4.09 -17.47 3.30
N THR A 142 -4.96 -16.81 4.04
CA THR A 142 -5.92 -15.83 3.54
C THR A 142 -5.76 -14.56 4.35
N THR A 143 -6.00 -13.41 3.74
CA THR A 143 -6.09 -12.14 4.45
C THR A 143 -7.55 -11.73 4.54
N ASN A 144 -7.92 -10.93 5.54
CA ASN A 144 -9.13 -10.15 5.36
C ASN A 144 -10.47 -10.82 5.71
N THR A 145 -10.48 -12.08 6.17
CA THR A 145 -11.62 -13.00 5.96
C THR A 145 -12.93 -12.58 6.62
N ASN A 146 -12.84 -11.72 7.64
CA ASN A 146 -13.97 -11.19 8.39
C ASN A 146 -14.47 -9.83 7.88
N MET A 147 -13.96 -9.31 6.74
CA MET A 147 -14.51 -8.10 6.15
C MET A 147 -15.95 -8.32 5.68
N MET A 148 -16.82 -7.36 6.03
CA MET A 148 -18.16 -7.23 5.47
C MET A 148 -18.04 -6.90 3.99
N SER A 149 -18.86 -7.53 3.15
CA SER A 149 -19.00 -7.11 1.75
C SER A 149 -19.39 -5.62 1.69
N LEU A 150 -18.62 -4.83 0.95
CA LEU A 150 -18.86 -3.39 0.81
C LEU A 150 -19.89 -3.05 -0.26
N THR A 151 -19.93 -3.85 -1.34
CA THR A 151 -20.76 -3.63 -2.52
C THR A 151 -21.35 -4.95 -2.99
N ASP A 152 -22.45 -4.92 -3.74
CA ASP A 152 -23.04 -6.13 -4.32
C ASP A 152 -22.10 -6.85 -5.30
N SER A 153 -21.08 -6.15 -5.79
CA SER A 153 -20.04 -6.67 -6.67
C SER A 153 -18.78 -7.18 -5.94
N ASP A 154 -18.73 -7.20 -4.60
CA ASP A 154 -17.53 -7.61 -3.85
C ASP A 154 -17.02 -9.01 -4.21
N VAL A 155 -15.72 -9.09 -4.54
CA VAL A 155 -14.97 -10.33 -4.68
C VAL A 155 -14.05 -10.51 -3.49
N ARG A 156 -14.16 -11.67 -2.83
CA ARG A 156 -13.24 -12.04 -1.74
C ARG A 156 -11.86 -12.36 -2.30
N ALA A 157 -10.82 -11.80 -1.68
CA ALA A 157 -9.41 -11.99 -2.03
C ALA A 157 -8.93 -13.46 -2.07
N GLY A 158 -9.68 -14.39 -1.46
CA GLY A 158 -9.42 -15.83 -1.53
C GLY A 158 -8.09 -16.24 -0.88
N MET A 159 -7.50 -17.30 -1.42
CA MET A 159 -6.18 -17.79 -1.01
C MET A 159 -5.09 -16.84 -1.50
N GLN A 160 -4.24 -16.39 -0.58
CA GLN A 160 -3.09 -15.53 -0.87
C GLN A 160 -1.82 -16.36 -1.07
N ALA A 161 -1.54 -17.28 -0.14
CA ALA A 161 -0.40 -18.19 -0.25
C ALA A 161 -0.63 -19.46 0.55
N LYS A 162 0.38 -20.33 0.57
CA LYS A 162 0.47 -21.51 1.42
C LYS A 162 1.85 -21.60 2.05
N LEU A 163 1.87 -21.98 3.33
CA LEU A 163 3.09 -22.35 4.02
C LEU A 163 3.72 -23.60 3.39
N LEU A 164 5.01 -23.52 3.08
CA LEU A 164 5.77 -24.62 2.51
C LEU A 164 6.14 -25.65 3.58
N ARG A 165 6.24 -26.91 3.13
CA ARG A 165 6.58 -28.06 3.96
C ARG A 165 7.79 -28.80 3.43
N ASP A 166 8.60 -29.34 4.33
CA ASP A 166 9.70 -30.23 3.98
C ASP A 166 9.19 -31.62 3.53
N ARG A 167 10.12 -32.49 3.14
CA ARG A 167 9.80 -33.87 2.71
C ARG A 167 9.15 -34.73 3.79
N ARG A 168 9.23 -34.31 5.06
CA ARG A 168 8.63 -34.99 6.22
C ARG A 168 7.25 -34.40 6.58
N GLY A 169 6.77 -33.41 5.83
CA GLY A 169 5.49 -32.74 6.07
C GLY A 169 5.53 -31.64 7.14
N ASN A 170 6.69 -31.33 7.70
CA ASN A 170 6.84 -30.23 8.67
C ASN A 170 6.95 -28.91 7.94
N LEU A 171 6.53 -27.80 8.58
CA LEU A 171 6.74 -26.48 8.02
C LEU A 171 8.23 -26.20 7.83
N ILE A 172 8.59 -25.59 6.70
CA ILE A 172 9.95 -25.10 6.49
C ILE A 172 10.12 -23.82 7.33
N ARG A 173 10.71 -24.00 8.51
CA ARG A 173 11.01 -22.94 9.47
C ARG A 173 12.52 -22.73 9.56
N ILE A 174 12.95 -21.49 9.36
CA ILE A 174 14.35 -21.08 9.54
C ILE A 174 14.44 -20.30 10.85
N PRO A 175 15.23 -20.75 11.84
CA PRO A 175 15.35 -20.06 13.12
C PRO A 175 16.16 -18.76 12.98
N ALA A 176 15.66 -17.68 13.58
CA ALA A 176 16.40 -16.42 13.74
C ALA A 176 16.62 -16.13 15.24
N THR A 177 17.61 -15.30 15.55
CA THR A 177 17.92 -14.86 16.92
C THR A 177 16.70 -14.15 17.51
N ASN A 178 16.28 -13.05 16.89
CA ASN A 178 15.10 -12.26 17.26
C ASN A 178 13.79 -12.78 16.62
N GLY A 179 13.69 -14.06 16.24
CA GLY A 179 12.46 -14.52 15.59
C GLY A 179 12.45 -15.86 14.87
N ALA A 180 11.64 -15.92 13.82
CA ALA A 180 11.51 -17.07 12.92
C ALA A 180 11.14 -16.63 11.50
N VAL A 181 11.55 -17.41 10.50
CA VAL A 181 11.12 -17.24 9.12
C VAL A 181 10.43 -18.52 8.65
N TYR A 182 9.28 -18.38 8.00
CA TYR A 182 8.52 -19.47 7.40
C TYR A 182 8.35 -19.22 5.91
N MET A 183 8.69 -20.20 5.08
CA MET A 183 8.62 -20.02 3.62
C MET A 183 7.18 -20.16 3.12
N VAL A 184 6.76 -19.28 2.20
CA VAL A 184 5.45 -19.31 1.53
C VAL A 184 5.61 -19.34 0.01
N ASP A 185 4.63 -19.91 -0.67
CA ASP A 185 4.68 -20.15 -2.11
C ASP A 185 4.27 -18.95 -2.99
N ASN A 186 3.71 -17.90 -2.41
CA ASN A 186 3.26 -16.68 -3.09
C ASN A 186 3.55 -15.46 -2.22
N ILE A 187 3.63 -14.30 -2.86
CA ILE A 187 3.66 -12.99 -2.20
C ILE A 187 2.23 -12.58 -1.82
N PHE A 188 2.06 -11.92 -0.69
CA PHE A 188 0.75 -11.39 -0.28
C PHE A 188 0.43 -10.10 -1.03
N ASP A 189 -0.83 -9.96 -1.44
CA ASP A 189 -1.38 -8.72 -1.94
C ASP A 189 -2.13 -7.97 -0.81
N PRO A 190 -1.51 -6.95 -0.18
CA PRO A 190 -2.23 -6.13 0.77
C PRO A 190 -3.28 -5.23 0.11
N MET A 191 -3.17 -4.93 -1.18
CA MET A 191 -4.05 -3.97 -1.86
C MET A 191 -5.43 -4.54 -2.10
N ILE A 192 -5.55 -5.79 -2.57
CA ILE A 192 -6.86 -6.48 -2.62
C ILE A 192 -7.48 -6.58 -1.22
N THR A 193 -6.64 -6.64 -0.18
CA THR A 193 -7.11 -6.66 1.21
C THR A 193 -7.67 -5.31 1.66
N TYR A 194 -7.02 -4.20 1.33
CA TYR A 194 -7.46 -2.86 1.75
C TYR A 194 -8.55 -2.27 0.87
N PHE A 195 -8.48 -2.53 -0.43
CA PHE A 195 -9.28 -1.88 -1.44
C PHE A 195 -10.39 -2.77 -1.99
N GLY A 196 -10.24 -4.09 -1.86
CA GLY A 196 -11.16 -5.06 -2.42
C GLY A 196 -11.17 -5.05 -3.94
N GLU A 197 -12.02 -5.90 -4.49
CA GLU A 197 -12.25 -6.01 -5.92
C GLU A 197 -13.74 -6.05 -6.19
N ASP A 198 -14.19 -5.34 -7.22
CA ASP A 198 -15.51 -5.56 -7.81
C ASP A 198 -15.42 -6.60 -8.91
N ALA A 199 -16.39 -7.52 -8.94
CA ALA A 199 -16.47 -8.61 -9.89
C ALA A 199 -16.36 -8.10 -11.33
N PRO A 200 -15.59 -8.79 -12.19
CA PRO A 200 -15.62 -8.49 -13.60
C PRO A 200 -17.05 -8.70 -14.11
N ASP A 201 -17.61 -7.67 -14.73
CA ASP A 201 -18.85 -7.79 -15.47
C ASP A 201 -18.62 -7.48 -16.95
N ASN A 202 -19.43 -8.11 -17.81
CA ASN A 202 -19.47 -7.81 -19.23
C ASN A 202 -20.24 -6.51 -19.52
N GLU A 203 -20.57 -5.73 -18.48
CA GLU A 203 -21.26 -4.46 -18.64
C GLU A 203 -20.32 -3.46 -19.31
N SER A 204 -20.85 -2.64 -20.20
CA SER A 204 -20.12 -1.49 -20.71
C SER A 204 -20.13 -0.36 -19.69
N LEU A 205 -19.11 0.49 -19.69
CA LEU A 205 -19.10 1.68 -18.84
C LEU A 205 -20.42 2.49 -18.90
N PRO A 206 -20.96 2.97 -17.77
CA PRO A 206 -22.24 3.70 -17.72
C PRO A 206 -22.27 4.90 -18.66
N ALA A 207 -23.42 5.25 -19.25
CA ALA A 207 -23.49 6.41 -20.15
C ALA A 207 -22.95 7.71 -19.51
N ILE A 208 -22.24 8.52 -20.30
CA ILE A 208 -21.68 9.79 -19.79
C ILE A 208 -22.77 10.85 -19.73
N LYS A 209 -23.05 11.35 -18.53
CA LYS A 209 -23.82 12.58 -18.34
C LYS A 209 -22.96 13.79 -18.66
N ARG A 210 -23.48 14.75 -19.45
CA ARG A 210 -22.76 15.99 -19.81
C ARG A 210 -23.30 17.17 -18.98
N SER A 211 -22.40 17.97 -18.43
CA SER A 211 -22.73 19.14 -17.60
C SER A 211 -21.73 20.27 -17.87
N PRO A 212 -21.76 20.88 -19.08
CA PRO A 212 -20.73 21.78 -19.58
C PRO A 212 -20.59 23.09 -18.78
N SER A 213 -21.59 23.46 -17.97
CA SER A 213 -21.53 24.63 -17.08
C SER A 213 -20.82 24.37 -15.74
N LYS A 214 -20.53 23.10 -15.41
CA LYS A 214 -19.92 22.69 -14.14
C LYS A 214 -18.45 22.34 -14.31
N THR A 215 -17.61 22.68 -13.35
CA THR A 215 -16.26 22.10 -13.24
C THR A 215 -16.33 20.68 -12.65
N MET A 216 -15.24 19.91 -12.73
CA MET A 216 -15.10 18.64 -12.01
C MET A 216 -15.32 18.81 -10.51
N LYS A 217 -14.86 19.93 -9.92
CA LYS A 217 -15.10 20.27 -8.52
C LYS A 217 -16.60 20.46 -8.24
N ASP A 218 -17.34 21.13 -9.12
CA ASP A 218 -18.80 21.34 -8.96
C ASP A 218 -19.58 20.02 -9.12
N ILE A 219 -19.15 19.16 -10.05
CA ILE A 219 -19.73 17.83 -10.24
C ILE A 219 -19.54 16.99 -8.97
N LEU A 220 -18.31 16.95 -8.45
CA LEU A 220 -17.98 16.26 -7.21
C LEU A 220 -18.78 16.84 -6.01
N ALA A 221 -18.96 18.16 -5.95
CA ALA A 221 -19.73 18.81 -4.90
C ALA A 221 -21.24 18.49 -4.96
N ALA A 222 -21.77 18.15 -6.13
CA ALA A 222 -23.18 17.80 -6.31
C ALA A 222 -23.49 16.31 -6.05
N ASP A 223 -22.48 15.45 -5.97
CA ASP A 223 -22.66 14.01 -5.79
C ASP A 223 -22.62 13.62 -4.30
N LEU A 224 -23.78 13.26 -3.73
CA LEU A 224 -23.92 12.90 -2.32
C LEU A 224 -23.18 11.61 -1.94
N ASP A 225 -23.01 10.68 -2.89
CA ASP A 225 -22.30 9.42 -2.66
C ASP A 225 -20.77 9.60 -2.71
N THR A 226 -20.28 10.83 -2.81
CA THR A 226 -18.84 11.17 -2.75
C THR A 226 -18.51 12.07 -1.56
N LEU A 227 -19.46 12.28 -0.64
CA LEU A 227 -19.29 13.12 0.54
C LEU A 227 -18.00 12.78 1.29
N ARG A 228 -17.74 11.48 1.51
CA ARG A 228 -16.59 11.01 2.26
C ARG A 228 -15.26 11.32 1.55
N ALA A 229 -15.19 11.02 0.26
CA ALA A 229 -14.01 11.34 -0.54
C ALA A 229 -13.70 12.85 -0.51
N ARG A 230 -14.72 13.71 -0.56
CA ARG A 230 -14.56 15.17 -0.48
C ARG A 230 -14.03 15.63 0.86
N GLU A 231 -14.47 15.04 1.97
CA GLU A 231 -13.96 15.35 3.31
C GLU A 231 -12.46 15.02 3.41
N LEU A 232 -12.09 13.81 3.00
CA LEU A 232 -10.70 13.37 3.02
C LEU A 232 -9.83 14.22 2.08
N LEU A 233 -10.32 14.57 0.89
CA LEU A 233 -9.63 15.48 -0.02
C LEU A 233 -9.47 16.88 0.59
N ARG A 234 -10.45 17.41 1.32
CA ARG A 234 -10.29 18.71 2.00
C ARG A 234 -9.25 18.64 3.12
N MET A 235 -9.20 17.52 3.83
CA MET A 235 -8.29 17.32 4.95
C MET A 235 -6.84 17.11 4.48
N HIS A 236 -6.62 16.20 3.52
CA HIS A 236 -5.28 15.73 3.16
C HIS A 236 -4.77 16.29 1.83
N ALA A 237 -5.67 16.78 0.96
CA ALA A 237 -5.31 17.25 -0.39
C ALA A 237 -6.07 18.51 -0.84
N PRO A 238 -6.25 19.57 0.00
CA PRO A 238 -7.15 20.67 -0.32
C PRO A 238 -6.79 21.36 -1.64
N ARG A 239 -5.49 21.51 -1.93
CA ARG A 239 -4.98 22.06 -3.20
C ARG A 239 -5.43 21.26 -4.43
N PHE A 240 -5.58 19.94 -4.32
CA PHE A 240 -6.02 19.09 -5.43
C PHE A 240 -7.42 19.50 -5.94
N LEU A 241 -8.34 19.83 -5.03
CA LEU A 241 -9.68 20.28 -5.38
C LEU A 241 -9.68 21.57 -6.22
N TYR A 242 -8.74 22.49 -5.96
CA TYR A 242 -8.68 23.79 -6.67
C TYR A 242 -7.76 23.72 -7.89
N ASP A 243 -6.55 23.20 -7.73
CA ASP A 243 -5.50 23.22 -8.74
C ASP A 243 -5.70 22.14 -9.83
N ARG A 244 -6.53 21.12 -9.55
CA ARG A 244 -6.82 20.03 -10.50
C ARG A 244 -8.29 19.97 -10.88
N LEU A 245 -9.20 20.02 -9.91
CA LEU A 245 -10.63 19.82 -10.19
C LEU A 245 -11.37 21.10 -10.57
N ASN A 246 -10.84 22.28 -10.28
CA ASN A 246 -11.50 23.57 -10.58
C ASN A 246 -10.88 24.34 -11.76
N THR A 247 -9.79 23.84 -12.33
CA THR A 247 -8.99 24.57 -13.33
C THR A 247 -8.98 23.81 -14.66
N LYS A 248 -9.03 24.54 -15.79
CA LYS A 248 -8.80 23.97 -17.13
C LYS A 248 -7.29 23.87 -17.40
N LEU A 249 -6.85 22.73 -17.93
CA LEU A 249 -5.47 22.57 -18.36
C LEU A 249 -5.26 23.28 -19.70
N ALA A 250 -4.40 24.31 -19.72
CA ALA A 250 -4.06 25.04 -20.93
C ALA A 250 -3.34 24.14 -21.94
N GLY A 251 -3.69 24.27 -23.23
CA GLY A 251 -3.08 23.49 -24.32
C GLY A 251 -3.36 21.98 -24.26
N LYS A 252 -4.37 21.53 -23.48
CA LYS A 252 -4.76 20.12 -23.37
C LYS A 252 -6.23 19.93 -23.73
N ASP A 253 -6.53 18.77 -24.28
CA ASP A 253 -7.90 18.30 -24.45
C ASP A 253 -8.46 17.89 -23.09
N ASN A 254 -9.18 18.83 -22.46
CA ASN A 254 -9.77 18.63 -21.14
C ASN A 254 -10.88 17.56 -21.17
N SER A 255 -11.44 17.22 -22.34
CA SER A 255 -12.46 16.16 -22.44
C SER A 255 -11.91 14.76 -22.11
N LYS A 256 -10.59 14.60 -22.16
CA LYS A 256 -9.88 13.35 -21.80
C LYS A 256 -9.42 13.32 -20.35
N VAL A 257 -9.53 14.41 -19.60
CA VAL A 257 -9.14 14.44 -18.19
C VAL A 257 -10.19 13.69 -17.38
N VAL A 258 -9.75 12.75 -16.56
CA VAL A 258 -10.62 11.93 -15.72
C VAL A 258 -10.11 11.95 -14.28
N PHE A 259 -11.04 12.04 -13.34
CA PHE A 259 -10.80 11.75 -11.93
C PHE A 259 -11.73 10.63 -11.48
N LEU A 260 -11.14 9.50 -11.11
CA LEU A 260 -11.85 8.41 -10.45
C LEU A 260 -11.99 8.74 -8.96
N VAL A 261 -13.23 8.76 -8.46
CA VAL A 261 -13.54 9.08 -7.07
C VAL A 261 -14.24 7.90 -6.39
N PRO A 262 -13.68 7.35 -5.30
CA PRO A 262 -14.35 6.32 -4.52
C PRO A 262 -15.70 6.80 -3.98
N SER A 263 -16.72 5.94 -4.01
CA SER A 263 -17.99 6.19 -3.36
C SER A 263 -17.86 6.19 -1.82
N ASN A 264 -18.90 6.65 -1.11
CA ASN A 264 -18.94 6.60 0.35
C ASN A 264 -18.82 5.15 0.85
N GLU A 265 -19.43 4.21 0.14
CA GLU A 265 -19.35 2.77 0.43
C GLU A 265 -17.92 2.24 0.25
N ALA A 266 -17.27 2.60 -0.86
CA ALA A 266 -15.88 2.24 -1.14
C ALA A 266 -14.89 2.68 -0.05
N LEU A 267 -15.23 3.74 0.70
CA LEU A 267 -14.39 4.32 1.75
C LEU A 267 -14.73 3.84 3.16
N LYS A 268 -15.70 2.93 3.36
CA LYS A 268 -16.01 2.38 4.70
C LYS A 268 -14.82 1.66 5.35
N LEU A 269 -13.88 1.16 4.55
CA LEU A 269 -12.65 0.52 5.03
C LEU A 269 -11.53 1.51 5.39
N PHE A 270 -11.68 2.79 5.07
CA PHE A 270 -10.74 3.81 5.55
C PHE A 270 -10.95 3.95 7.06
N THR A 271 -10.10 3.27 7.82
CA THR A 271 -10.14 3.33 9.28
C THR A 271 -9.72 4.72 9.75
N LYS A 272 -10.09 5.08 10.98
CA LYS A 272 -9.60 6.32 11.64
C LYS A 272 -8.08 6.48 11.52
N LYS A 273 -7.33 5.37 11.57
CA LYS A 273 -5.88 5.38 11.43
C LYS A 273 -5.43 5.87 10.05
N ALA A 274 -6.08 5.43 8.97
CA ALA A 274 -5.77 5.92 7.62
C ALA A 274 -5.98 7.45 7.50
N GLU A 275 -6.85 8.01 8.33
CA GLU A 275 -7.21 9.43 8.31
C GLU A 275 -6.37 10.27 9.28
N GLU A 276 -5.50 9.65 10.07
CA GLU A 276 -4.59 10.37 10.94
C GLU A 276 -3.61 11.21 10.12
N GLN A 277 -3.21 12.36 10.68
CA GLN A 277 -2.27 13.27 10.01
C GLN A 277 -0.93 12.61 9.70
N SER A 278 -0.51 11.63 10.52
CA SER A 278 0.67 10.80 10.29
C SER A 278 0.62 9.99 8.99
N ASN A 279 -0.59 9.76 8.44
CA ASN A 279 -0.83 9.03 7.19
C ASN A 279 -1.31 9.94 6.05
N ALA A 280 -1.22 11.27 6.21
CA ALA A 280 -1.78 12.22 5.23
C ALA A 280 -1.22 12.03 3.80
N ASP A 281 0.07 11.75 3.66
CA ASP A 281 0.70 11.59 2.35
C ASP A 281 0.23 10.34 1.61
N ILE A 282 0.13 9.20 2.31
CA ILE A 282 -0.34 7.95 1.73
C ILE A 282 -1.85 8.01 1.42
N THR A 283 -2.63 8.65 2.29
CA THR A 283 -4.06 8.88 2.07
C THR A 283 -4.30 9.79 0.87
N LYS A 284 -3.52 10.87 0.74
CA LYS A 284 -3.54 11.72 -0.45
C LYS A 284 -3.14 10.94 -1.70
N PHE A 285 -2.14 10.08 -1.64
CA PHE A 285 -1.72 9.25 -2.76
C PHE A 285 -2.89 8.39 -3.27
N PHE A 286 -3.57 7.66 -2.38
CA PHE A 286 -4.70 6.81 -2.78
C PHE A 286 -5.89 7.61 -3.32
N LEU A 287 -6.24 8.73 -2.67
CA LEU A 287 -7.36 9.58 -3.12
C LEU A 287 -7.10 10.26 -4.46
N ALA A 288 -5.83 10.49 -4.83
CA ALA A 288 -5.46 11.16 -6.06
C ALA A 288 -5.00 10.20 -7.17
N ALA A 289 -4.84 8.90 -6.87
CA ALA A 289 -4.34 7.89 -7.81
C ALA A 289 -5.19 7.81 -9.10
N GLY A 290 -6.50 8.01 -8.97
CA GLY A 290 -7.45 8.00 -10.08
C GLY A 290 -7.44 9.24 -10.97
N TYR A 291 -6.55 10.21 -10.77
CA TYR A 291 -6.48 11.42 -11.60
C TYR A 291 -5.50 11.27 -12.76
N GLY A 292 -6.00 11.40 -13.98
CA GLY A 292 -5.18 11.24 -15.16
C GLY A 292 -5.84 11.70 -16.46
N THR A 293 -5.29 11.23 -17.57
CA THR A 293 -5.79 11.51 -18.91
C THR A 293 -6.02 10.21 -19.66
N MET A 294 -7.18 10.08 -20.29
CA MET A 294 -7.53 8.96 -21.15
C MET A 294 -6.60 8.90 -22.36
N ASP A 295 -6.08 7.70 -22.62
CA ASP A 295 -5.31 7.32 -23.78
C ASP A 295 -5.73 5.91 -24.22
N GLY A 296 -6.60 5.83 -25.22
CA GLY A 296 -7.27 4.58 -25.61
C GLY A 296 -8.09 4.01 -24.44
N LYS A 297 -7.78 2.79 -24.03
CA LYS A 297 -8.38 2.09 -22.89
C LYS A 297 -7.65 2.34 -21.56
N ASN A 298 -6.72 3.28 -21.51
CA ASN A 298 -5.91 3.52 -20.33
C ASN A 298 -6.10 4.93 -19.78
N ILE A 299 -6.06 5.08 -18.47
CA ILE A 299 -5.88 6.37 -17.81
C ILE A 299 -4.41 6.49 -17.43
N LYS A 300 -3.71 7.43 -18.07
CA LYS A 300 -2.33 7.78 -17.70
C LYS A 300 -2.35 8.65 -16.46
N GLY A 301 -2.09 8.04 -15.31
CA GLY A 301 -2.06 8.70 -14.01
C GLY A 301 -0.81 9.57 -13.82
N ARG A 302 -0.89 10.52 -12.90
CA ARG A 302 0.27 11.38 -12.55
C ARG A 302 1.31 10.69 -11.65
N ALA A 303 0.95 9.56 -11.06
CA ALA A 303 1.82 8.77 -10.18
C ALA A 303 2.68 7.75 -10.95
N GLY A 304 2.71 7.80 -12.29
CA GLY A 304 3.48 6.84 -13.11
C GLY A 304 2.78 5.49 -13.33
N PHE A 305 1.62 5.27 -12.70
CA PHE A 305 0.78 4.10 -12.94
C PHE A 305 -0.17 4.34 -14.12
N THR A 306 -0.35 3.29 -14.92
CA THR A 306 -1.33 3.23 -15.99
C THR A 306 -2.52 2.43 -15.48
N LEU A 307 -3.71 3.02 -15.50
CA LEU A 307 -4.93 2.37 -15.04
C LEU A 307 -5.73 1.88 -16.25
N GLU A 308 -5.86 0.56 -16.39
CA GLU A 308 -6.59 -0.06 -17.47
C GLU A 308 -8.10 0.02 -17.25
N VAL A 309 -8.82 0.33 -18.32
CA VAL A 309 -10.28 0.36 -18.39
C VAL A 309 -10.75 -0.83 -19.21
N GLU A 310 -11.42 -1.77 -18.56
CA GLU A 310 -11.92 -3.01 -19.17
C GLU A 310 -13.36 -3.26 -18.71
N GLY A 311 -14.26 -3.51 -19.68
CA GLY A 311 -15.69 -3.67 -19.41
C GLY A 311 -16.27 -2.45 -18.69
N GLY A 312 -16.90 -2.69 -17.55
CA GLY A 312 -17.48 -1.68 -16.67
C GLY A 312 -16.51 -1.15 -15.61
N ARG A 313 -15.23 -1.56 -15.63
CA ARG A 313 -14.28 -1.33 -14.55
C ARG A 313 -13.09 -0.46 -14.95
N VAL A 314 -12.45 0.09 -13.93
CA VAL A 314 -11.07 0.57 -14.00
C VAL A 314 -10.27 -0.16 -12.93
N MET A 315 -9.26 -0.93 -13.34
CA MET A 315 -8.53 -1.83 -12.44
C MET A 315 -9.49 -2.74 -11.64
N ASN A 316 -9.37 -2.74 -10.31
CA ASN A 316 -10.19 -3.48 -9.36
C ASN A 316 -11.61 -2.90 -9.15
N ALA A 317 -11.92 -1.72 -9.69
CA ALA A 317 -13.10 -0.94 -9.28
C ALA A 317 -14.15 -0.83 -10.38
N LYS A 318 -15.41 -1.15 -10.06
CA LYS A 318 -16.55 -0.88 -10.96
C LYS A 318 -16.78 0.61 -11.09
N VAL A 319 -17.05 1.07 -12.31
CA VAL A 319 -17.50 2.44 -12.58
C VAL A 319 -19.00 2.51 -12.40
N GLU A 320 -19.44 3.17 -11.33
CA GLU A 320 -20.85 3.33 -11.00
C GLU A 320 -21.52 4.44 -11.81
N LYS A 321 -20.78 5.52 -12.08
CA LYS A 321 -21.34 6.74 -12.68
C LYS A 321 -20.26 7.56 -13.38
N ARG A 322 -20.62 8.19 -14.52
CA ARG A 322 -19.73 9.11 -15.26
C ARG A 322 -20.42 10.44 -15.55
N GLU A 323 -19.80 11.55 -15.15
CA GLU A 323 -20.28 12.90 -15.47
C GLU A 323 -19.12 13.78 -15.94
N CYS A 324 -19.26 14.42 -17.11
CA CYS A 324 -18.24 15.28 -17.70
C CYS A 324 -18.68 16.74 -17.69
N GLY A 325 -17.79 17.58 -17.16
CA GLY A 325 -17.95 19.02 -17.07
C GLY A 325 -17.08 19.79 -18.05
N SER A 326 -16.86 21.06 -17.72
CA SER A 326 -16.12 22.03 -18.53
C SER A 326 -14.61 21.77 -18.60
N ASN A 327 -14.04 21.08 -17.61
CA ASN A 327 -12.59 20.86 -17.47
C ASN A 327 -12.19 19.38 -17.29
N GLY A 328 -13.12 18.44 -17.47
CA GLY A 328 -12.86 17.00 -17.35
C GLY A 328 -14.06 16.21 -16.86
N CYS A 329 -13.85 14.94 -16.52
CA CYS A 329 -14.87 14.01 -16.10
C CYS A 329 -14.62 13.47 -14.68
N ILE A 330 -15.68 13.35 -13.90
CA ILE A 330 -15.71 12.62 -12.63
C ILE A 330 -16.33 11.25 -12.90
N TRP A 331 -15.61 10.19 -12.53
CA TRP A 331 -16.12 8.82 -12.56
C TRP A 331 -16.19 8.32 -11.12
N ARG A 332 -17.40 8.02 -10.64
CA ARG A 332 -17.57 7.44 -9.31
C ARG A 332 -17.34 5.94 -9.39
N ILE A 333 -16.56 5.40 -8.46
CA ILE A 333 -16.13 4.00 -8.47
C ILE A 333 -16.45 3.29 -7.16
N GLY A 334 -16.71 1.98 -7.26
CA GLY A 334 -17.13 1.12 -6.14
C GLY A 334 -16.00 0.70 -5.19
N ARG A 335 -14.75 0.95 -5.56
CA ARG A 335 -13.55 0.63 -4.76
C ARG A 335 -12.56 1.78 -4.76
N VAL A 336 -11.65 1.78 -3.80
CA VAL A 336 -10.43 2.58 -3.91
C VAL A 336 -9.55 1.92 -4.97
N ILE A 337 -8.90 2.71 -5.83
CA ILE A 337 -8.11 2.14 -6.92
C ILE A 337 -6.86 1.49 -6.39
N ASP A 338 -6.74 0.20 -6.65
CA ASP A 338 -5.48 -0.51 -6.61
C ASP A 338 -4.70 -0.22 -7.90
N SER A 339 -3.66 0.61 -7.76
CA SER A 339 -2.81 1.05 -8.88
C SER A 339 -1.87 -0.04 -9.40
N VAL A 340 -1.77 -1.17 -8.68
CA VAL A 340 -0.98 -2.34 -9.07
C VAL A 340 -1.86 -3.59 -9.25
N TYR A 341 -3.17 -3.42 -9.38
CA TYR A 341 -4.11 -4.54 -9.58
C TYR A 341 -3.69 -5.45 -10.73
N GLY A 342 -3.82 -6.76 -10.52
CA GLY A 342 -3.40 -7.81 -11.44
C GLY A 342 -1.88 -7.99 -11.54
N LEU A 343 -1.09 -7.22 -10.78
CA LEU A 343 0.34 -7.49 -10.64
C LEU A 343 0.57 -8.61 -9.64
N LEU A 344 0.03 -8.51 -8.42
CA LEU A 344 0.35 -9.37 -7.28
C LEU A 344 -0.45 -10.68 -7.24
#